data_AF-A0A9P5W7Z5-F1
#
_entry.id   AF-A0A9P5W7Z5-F1
#
_cell.length_a   1.000
_cell.length_b   1.000
_cell.length_c   1.000
_cell.angle_alpha   90.00
_cell.angle_beta   90.00
_cell.angle_gamma   90.00
#
_symmetry.space_group_name_H-M   'P 1'
#
loop_
_entity.id
_entity.type
_entity.pdbx_description
1 polymer ?
#
loop_
_entity_poly.entity_id
_entity_poly.type
_entity_poly.pdbx_seq_one_letter_code
_entity_poly.pdbx_strand_id
1 'polypeptide(L)'
;MSKSLHIVARHANALEDVERFGKNDPYARFLLDLQDAKNSKQTSVKKNAGKNVEWEEVVVLDNYDASRHQKLFVEVLDSETLGDEPIGFTGISLYQVNDAPGKSFKGKFDLYDDDGKAKGTISLTITVVDSDRSGAHITNDNPEAKGEASLTDEHQKRFKSIKRKEQLGDLAAAAAVLGGAAAAKAALGGGDKAPTA
;
A
#
# COMPACT_ATOMS: atom_id res chain seq x y z
N MET A 1 -10.41 22.80 12.03
CA MET A 1 -10.87 22.66 10.63
C MET A 1 -10.39 21.30 10.13
N SER A 2 -11.28 20.41 9.70
CA SER A 2 -10.88 19.11 9.16
C SER A 2 -10.47 19.28 7.69
N LYS A 3 -9.30 18.75 7.31
CA LYS A 3 -8.87 18.70 5.91
C LYS A 3 -9.04 17.27 5.39
N SER A 4 -9.04 17.12 4.08
CA SER A 4 -8.94 15.82 3.42
C SER A 4 -7.78 15.81 2.43
N LEU A 5 -7.28 14.62 2.12
CA LEU A 5 -6.42 14.39 0.95
C LEU A 5 -7.27 13.80 -0.16
N HIS A 6 -7.32 14.48 -1.29
CA HIS A 6 -7.88 13.96 -2.52
C HIS A 6 -6.73 13.43 -3.37
N ILE A 7 -6.77 12.13 -3.66
CA ILE A 7 -5.71 11.41 -4.36
C ILE A 7 -6.28 10.90 -5.67
N VAL A 8 -5.77 11.40 -6.79
CA VAL A 8 -6.01 10.78 -8.10
C VAL A 8 -4.96 9.71 -8.30
N ALA A 9 -5.34 8.45 -8.11
CA ALA A 9 -4.53 7.29 -8.45
C ALA A 9 -4.60 7.08 -9.96
N ARG A 10 -3.54 7.45 -10.68
CA ARG A 10 -3.50 7.35 -12.14
C ARG A 10 -3.13 5.96 -12.60
N HIS A 11 -1.85 5.62 -12.47
CA HIS A 11 -1.32 4.37 -12.98
C HIS A 11 -0.10 3.92 -12.17
N ALA A 12 0.23 2.63 -12.28
CA ALA A 12 1.50 2.09 -11.83
C ALA A 12 2.15 1.26 -12.94
N ASN A 13 3.48 1.28 -13.00
CA ASN A 13 4.26 0.66 -14.07
C ASN A 13 5.42 -0.15 -13.52
N ALA A 14 5.81 -1.16 -14.29
CA ALA A 14 6.92 -2.07 -13.96
C ALA A 14 6.78 -2.68 -12.56
N LEU A 15 5.54 -3.03 -12.19
CA LEU A 15 5.25 -3.76 -10.95
C LEU A 15 5.95 -5.12 -10.97
N GLU A 16 6.33 -5.59 -9.78
CA GLU A 16 6.79 -6.96 -9.59
C GLU A 16 5.66 -7.95 -9.90
N ASP A 17 6.00 -9.07 -10.54
CA ASP A 17 5.08 -10.20 -10.70
C ASP A 17 5.10 -10.96 -9.38
N VAL A 18 3.96 -11.01 -8.70
CA VAL A 18 3.83 -11.74 -7.44
C VAL A 18 2.98 -12.99 -7.63
N GLU A 19 2.04 -12.94 -8.58
CA GLU A 19 1.23 -14.06 -9.02
C GLU A 19 2.04 -15.29 -9.47
N ARG A 20 1.66 -16.46 -8.95
CA ARG A 20 2.22 -17.74 -9.40
C ARG A 20 1.63 -18.19 -10.74
N PHE A 21 0.36 -17.84 -11.00
CA PHE A 21 -0.34 -18.22 -12.21
C PHE A 21 -1.22 -17.08 -12.70
N GLY A 22 -0.96 -16.60 -13.92
CA GLY A 22 -1.76 -15.56 -14.54
C GLY A 22 -1.04 -14.21 -14.50
N LYS A 23 -1.80 -13.15 -14.22
CA LYS A 23 -1.31 -11.79 -14.16
C LYS A 23 -1.86 -11.16 -12.90
N ASN A 24 -1.07 -10.29 -12.28
CA ASN A 24 -1.52 -9.45 -11.19
C ASN A 24 -2.91 -8.81 -11.45
N ASP A 25 -3.72 -8.79 -10.40
CA ASP A 25 -4.97 -8.08 -10.18
C ASP A 25 -4.74 -6.87 -9.22
N PRO A 26 -3.97 -5.83 -9.62
CA PRO A 26 -3.48 -4.82 -8.68
C PRO A 26 -4.55 -3.80 -8.23
N TYR A 27 -4.41 -3.36 -6.98
CA TYR A 27 -5.06 -2.18 -6.41
C TYR A 27 -4.09 -1.39 -5.52
N ALA A 28 -4.33 -0.08 -5.37
CA ALA A 28 -3.56 0.77 -4.48
C ALA A 28 -4.35 1.11 -3.21
N ARG A 29 -3.70 0.96 -2.05
CA ARG A 29 -4.21 1.30 -0.72
C ARG A 29 -3.45 2.49 -0.15
N PHE A 30 -4.19 3.39 0.49
CA PHE A 30 -3.71 4.67 0.98
C PHE A 30 -4.02 4.83 2.46
N LEU A 31 -3.03 5.28 3.25
CA LEU A 31 -3.14 5.47 4.70
C LEU A 31 -2.47 6.79 5.12
N LEU A 32 -3.09 7.47 6.10
CA LEU A 32 -2.46 8.59 6.82
C LEU A 32 -1.66 8.11 8.04
N ASP A 33 -2.00 6.93 8.58
CA ASP A 33 -1.38 6.32 9.75
C ASP A 33 -1.30 4.80 9.54
N LEU A 34 -0.10 4.22 9.67
CA LEU A 34 0.14 2.79 9.51
C LEU A 34 -0.50 1.93 10.62
N GLN A 35 -0.73 2.53 11.79
CA GLN A 35 -1.38 1.88 12.93
C GLN A 35 -2.90 1.88 12.81
N ASP A 36 -3.47 2.75 11.96
CA ASP A 36 -4.91 2.89 11.77
C ASP A 36 -5.38 2.34 10.40
N ALA A 37 -4.99 1.11 10.10
CA ALA A 37 -5.28 0.47 8.81
C ALA A 37 -6.77 0.34 8.49
N LYS A 38 -7.66 0.35 9.49
CA LYS A 38 -9.12 0.30 9.31
C LYS A 38 -9.67 1.53 8.59
N ASN A 39 -8.95 2.66 8.65
CA ASN A 39 -9.32 3.91 8.00
C ASN A 39 -8.60 4.10 6.66
N SER A 40 -7.89 3.08 6.19
CA SER A 40 -7.33 3.07 4.84
C SER A 40 -8.43 3.14 3.79
N LYS A 41 -8.09 3.67 2.62
CA LYS A 41 -8.94 3.66 1.43
C LYS A 41 -8.17 3.06 0.27
N GLN A 42 -8.88 2.57 -0.74
CA GLN A 42 -8.25 1.90 -1.87
C GLN A 42 -8.96 2.20 -3.19
N THR A 43 -8.24 1.99 -4.29
CA THR A 43 -8.83 1.91 -5.63
C THR A 43 -9.64 0.63 -5.82
N SER A 44 -10.34 0.55 -6.95
CA SER A 44 -10.85 -0.70 -7.47
C SER A 44 -9.70 -1.64 -7.86
N VAL A 45 -9.98 -2.94 -7.81
CA VAL A 45 -9.11 -4.01 -8.30
C VAL A 45 -9.17 -4.04 -9.82
N LYS A 46 -8.01 -4.02 -10.49
CA LYS A 46 -7.92 -4.14 -11.95
C LYS A 46 -7.49 -5.55 -12.33
N LYS A 47 -8.46 -6.39 -12.68
CA LYS A 47 -8.20 -7.78 -13.02
C LYS A 47 -7.32 -7.95 -14.26
N ASN A 48 -6.36 -8.86 -14.19
CA ASN A 48 -5.42 -9.26 -15.22
C ASN A 48 -4.62 -8.10 -15.84
N ALA A 49 -4.36 -7.05 -15.06
CA ALA A 49 -3.58 -5.90 -15.51
C ALA A 49 -2.08 -6.24 -15.63
N GLY A 50 -1.59 -7.15 -14.79
CA GLY A 50 -0.19 -7.53 -14.77
C GLY A 50 0.70 -6.39 -14.28
N LYS A 51 1.82 -6.14 -14.98
CA LYS A 51 2.88 -5.24 -14.49
C LYS A 51 2.60 -3.75 -14.68
N ASN A 52 1.57 -3.41 -15.43
CA ASN A 52 1.18 -2.03 -15.71
C ASN A 52 -0.33 -1.90 -15.57
N VAL A 53 -0.78 -0.94 -14.77
CA VAL A 53 -2.18 -0.76 -14.42
C VAL A 53 -2.56 0.70 -14.48
N GLU A 54 -3.75 0.99 -14.99
CA GLU A 54 -4.37 2.31 -14.98
C GLU A 54 -5.66 2.24 -14.13
N TRP A 55 -5.74 3.06 -13.09
CA TRP A 55 -6.94 3.24 -12.27
C TRP A 55 -7.72 4.47 -12.69
N GLU A 56 -7.06 5.62 -12.80
CA GLU A 56 -7.68 6.94 -13.02
C GLU A 56 -8.83 7.23 -12.02
N GLU A 57 -8.59 6.87 -10.76
CA GLU A 57 -9.60 6.89 -9.69
C GLU A 57 -9.27 7.92 -8.61
N VAL A 58 -10.33 8.56 -8.09
CA VAL A 58 -10.21 9.49 -6.96
C VAL A 58 -10.45 8.75 -5.65
N VAL A 59 -9.48 8.83 -4.75
CA VAL A 59 -9.55 8.32 -3.38
C VAL A 59 -9.49 9.50 -2.42
N VAL A 60 -10.40 9.54 -1.44
CA VAL A 60 -10.46 10.62 -0.43
C VAL A 60 -10.11 10.06 0.94
N LEU A 61 -9.05 10.60 1.56
CA LEU A 61 -8.71 10.36 2.96
C LEU A 61 -9.17 11.55 3.81
N ASP A 62 -10.13 11.30 4.70
CA ASP A 62 -10.64 12.29 5.62
C ASP A 62 -9.70 12.53 6.81
N ASN A 63 -9.95 13.59 7.58
CA ASN A 63 -9.25 13.91 8.83
C ASN A 63 -7.73 14.12 8.68
N TYR A 64 -7.31 14.62 7.52
CA TYR A 64 -5.94 15.05 7.32
C TYR A 64 -5.60 16.24 8.23
N ASP A 65 -4.40 16.19 8.80
CA ASP A 65 -3.88 17.14 9.78
C ASP A 65 -2.36 17.19 9.59
N ALA A 66 -1.84 18.31 9.08
CA ALA A 66 -0.41 18.45 8.78
C ALA A 66 0.49 18.36 10.02
N SER A 67 -0.04 18.59 11.23
CA SER A 67 0.73 18.46 12.47
C SER A 67 0.93 17.00 12.90
N ARG A 68 0.04 16.11 12.46
CA ARG A 68 0.04 14.68 12.81
C ARG A 68 0.48 13.78 11.67
N HIS A 69 0.05 14.12 10.45
CA HIS A 69 0.23 13.33 9.25
C HIS A 69 1.32 13.96 8.38
N GLN A 70 2.55 13.52 8.60
CA GLN A 70 3.70 14.00 7.82
C GLN A 70 3.87 13.24 6.49
N LYS A 71 3.27 12.05 6.38
CA LYS A 71 3.41 11.16 5.24
C LYS A 71 2.06 10.60 4.79
N LEU A 72 1.94 10.37 3.49
CA LEU A 72 0.94 9.50 2.89
C LEU A 72 1.61 8.15 2.63
N PHE A 73 1.10 7.09 3.24
CA PHE A 73 1.57 5.73 3.00
C PHE A 73 0.75 5.12 1.86
N VAL A 74 1.44 4.53 0.91
CA VAL A 74 0.86 3.87 -0.25
C VAL A 74 1.37 2.45 -0.31
N GLU A 75 0.45 1.50 -0.43
CA GLU A 75 0.73 0.08 -0.61
C GLU A 75 0.02 -0.36 -1.91
N VAL A 76 0.73 -1.02 -2.82
CA VAL A 76 0.15 -1.67 -4.00
C VAL A 76 0.10 -3.16 -3.70
N LEU A 77 -1.07 -3.75 -3.82
CA LEU A 77 -1.34 -5.15 -3.53
C LEU A 77 -1.99 -5.83 -4.73
N ASP A 78 -1.82 -7.13 -4.77
CA ASP A 78 -2.50 -8.03 -5.68
C ASP A 78 -3.71 -8.67 -5.02
N SER A 79 -4.86 -8.64 -5.67
CA SER A 79 -6.10 -9.19 -5.11
C SER A 79 -6.18 -10.69 -5.34
N GLU A 80 -5.99 -11.48 -4.30
CA GLU A 80 -6.11 -12.95 -4.35
C GLU A 80 -7.29 -13.49 -3.54
N THR A 81 -7.67 -14.74 -3.78
CA THR A 81 -8.81 -15.38 -3.09
C THR A 81 -8.54 -15.66 -1.61
N LEU A 82 -7.29 -15.98 -1.25
CA LEU A 82 -6.92 -16.39 0.12
C LEU A 82 -6.38 -15.23 0.96
N GLY A 83 -5.71 -14.27 0.33
CA GLY A 83 -5.29 -13.03 0.97
C GLY A 83 -4.42 -12.22 0.02
N ASP A 84 -4.61 -10.91 0.01
CA ASP A 84 -3.93 -10.05 -0.95
C ASP A 84 -2.41 -10.10 -0.81
N GLU A 85 -1.71 -10.32 -1.93
CA GLU A 85 -0.25 -10.38 -1.95
C GLU A 85 0.37 -8.97 -2.10
N PRO A 86 1.30 -8.54 -1.23
CA PRO A 86 1.91 -7.23 -1.36
C PRO A 86 2.89 -7.14 -2.55
N ILE A 87 2.66 -6.22 -3.48
CA ILE A 87 3.54 -5.97 -4.64
C ILE A 87 4.64 -4.95 -4.30
N GLY A 88 4.28 -3.84 -3.65
CA GLY A 88 5.25 -2.82 -3.28
C GLY A 88 4.64 -1.70 -2.45
N PHE A 89 5.50 -0.89 -1.81
CA PHE A 89 5.04 0.19 -0.95
C PHE A 89 5.90 1.45 -1.07
N THR A 90 5.36 2.58 -0.66
CA THR A 90 6.12 3.84 -0.58
C THR A 90 5.52 4.79 0.45
N GLY A 91 6.36 5.58 1.12
CA GLY A 91 5.94 6.67 1.99
C GLY A 91 6.21 8.02 1.34
N ILE A 92 5.17 8.78 1.04
CA ILE A 92 5.26 10.06 0.35
C ILE A 92 5.27 11.19 1.38
N SER A 93 6.29 12.04 1.35
CA SER A 93 6.34 13.23 2.21
C SER A 93 5.19 14.17 1.87
N LEU A 94 4.30 14.48 2.81
CA LEU A 94 3.22 15.44 2.58
C LEU A 94 3.72 16.89 2.60
N TYR A 95 4.96 17.15 3.02
CA TYR A 95 5.58 18.47 2.93
C TYR A 95 5.57 18.98 1.48
N GLN A 96 5.99 18.17 0.51
CA GLN A 96 6.02 18.54 -0.91
C GLN A 96 4.63 18.89 -1.45
N VAL A 97 3.57 18.29 -0.90
CA VAL A 97 2.18 18.60 -1.28
C VAL A 97 1.73 19.91 -0.64
N ASN A 98 2.03 20.13 0.65
CA ASN A 98 1.62 21.34 1.37
C ASN A 98 2.32 22.61 0.87
N ASP A 99 3.56 22.47 0.41
CA ASP A 99 4.43 23.54 -0.10
C ASP A 99 4.16 23.84 -1.59
N ALA A 100 3.64 22.87 -2.35
CA ALA A 100 3.31 23.06 -3.75
C ALA A 100 2.21 24.12 -3.97
N PRO A 101 2.24 24.85 -5.11
CA PRO A 101 1.16 25.74 -5.51
C PRO A 101 -0.21 25.05 -5.50
N GLY A 102 -1.21 25.71 -4.93
CA GLY A 102 -2.55 25.15 -4.78
C GLY A 102 -2.65 23.97 -3.81
N LYS A 103 -1.58 23.65 -3.07
CA LYS A 103 -1.47 22.45 -2.23
C LYS A 103 -1.76 21.16 -3.00
N SER A 104 -1.34 21.13 -4.26
CA SER A 104 -1.55 20.05 -5.21
C SER A 104 -0.22 19.64 -5.83
N PHE A 105 0.08 18.35 -5.78
CA PHE A 105 1.32 17.80 -6.32
C PHE A 105 1.04 16.61 -7.23
N LYS A 106 1.53 16.69 -8.47
CA LYS A 106 1.48 15.63 -9.46
C LYS A 106 2.83 14.93 -9.51
N GLY A 107 2.89 13.71 -9.00
CA GLY A 107 4.16 13.01 -8.77
C GLY A 107 4.20 11.60 -9.33
N LYS A 108 5.38 11.17 -9.76
CA LYS A 108 5.76 9.76 -9.93
C LYS A 108 6.67 9.35 -8.77
N PHE A 109 6.33 8.26 -8.10
CA PHE A 109 6.99 7.77 -6.90
C PHE A 109 7.50 6.35 -7.13
N ASP A 110 8.71 6.07 -6.65
CA ASP A 110 9.27 4.73 -6.64
C ASP A 110 8.51 3.88 -5.60
N LEU A 111 8.15 2.66 -5.99
CA LEU A 111 7.64 1.61 -5.10
C LEU A 111 8.79 0.73 -4.66
N TYR A 112 8.77 0.27 -3.43
CA TYR A 112 9.83 -0.55 -2.86
C TYR A 112 9.31 -1.90 -2.39
N ASP A 113 10.16 -2.92 -2.48
CA ASP A 113 9.93 -4.22 -1.87
C ASP A 113 10.32 -4.24 -0.39
N ASP A 114 10.18 -5.40 0.25
CA ASP A 114 10.51 -5.60 1.65
C ASP A 114 12.02 -5.61 1.94
N ASP A 115 12.88 -5.62 0.93
CA ASP A 115 14.32 -5.38 1.04
C ASP A 115 14.69 -3.89 0.88
N GLY A 116 13.72 -3.05 0.55
CA GLY A 116 13.93 -1.63 0.24
C GLY A 116 14.48 -1.38 -1.17
N LYS A 117 14.40 -2.36 -2.08
CA LYS A 117 14.78 -2.20 -3.47
C LYS A 117 13.60 -1.63 -4.25
N ALA A 118 13.88 -0.70 -5.16
CA ALA A 118 12.84 -0.13 -6.01
C ALA A 118 12.30 -1.18 -7.01
N LYS A 119 10.99 -1.36 -7.04
CA LYS A 119 10.23 -2.35 -7.83
C LYS A 119 8.99 -1.70 -8.45
N GLY A 120 9.24 -0.89 -9.46
CA GLY A 120 8.19 -0.18 -10.19
C GLY A 120 7.91 1.21 -9.65
N THR A 121 6.89 1.84 -10.22
CA THR A 121 6.52 3.22 -9.90
C THR A 121 5.02 3.40 -9.87
N ILE A 122 4.54 4.35 -9.07
CA ILE A 122 3.14 4.79 -9.05
C ILE A 122 3.05 6.28 -9.36
N SER A 123 2.08 6.67 -10.18
CA SER A 123 1.77 8.05 -10.56
C SER A 123 0.50 8.51 -9.84
N LEU A 124 0.60 9.61 -9.10
CA LEU A 124 -0.49 10.18 -8.31
C LEU A 124 -0.64 11.69 -8.58
N THR A 125 -1.84 12.22 -8.42
CA THR A 125 -2.04 13.63 -8.01
C THR A 125 -2.53 13.63 -6.58
N ILE A 126 -1.91 14.40 -5.70
CA ILE A 126 -2.30 14.50 -4.29
C ILE A 126 -2.63 15.97 -4.02
N THR A 127 -3.83 16.23 -3.51
CA THR A 127 -4.31 17.57 -3.20
C THR A 127 -4.84 17.65 -1.78
N VAL A 128 -4.41 18.66 -1.03
CA VAL A 128 -5.00 19.00 0.27
C VAL A 128 -6.24 19.86 0.03
N VAL A 129 -7.39 19.37 0.49
CA VAL A 129 -8.67 20.08 0.41
C VAL A 129 -9.09 20.51 1.80
N ASP A 130 -9.37 21.81 1.95
CA ASP A 130 -9.93 22.36 3.19
C ASP A 130 -11.47 22.25 3.13
N SER A 131 -12.12 21.95 4.26
CA SER A 131 -13.58 21.79 4.34
C SER A 131 -14.38 23.06 3.98
N ASP A 132 -13.73 24.22 3.95
CA ASP A 132 -14.29 25.52 3.54
C ASP A 132 -14.01 25.87 2.07
N ARG A 133 -13.10 25.16 1.40
CA ARG A 133 -12.81 25.31 -0.03
C ARG A 133 -13.67 24.37 -0.86
N SER A 134 -14.95 24.71 -0.97
CA SER A 134 -15.80 24.23 -2.05
C SER A 134 -15.28 24.80 -3.38
N GLY A 135 -14.22 24.20 -3.94
CA GLY A 135 -13.62 24.65 -5.19
C GLY A 135 -12.11 24.52 -5.30
N ALA A 136 -11.42 23.76 -4.43
CA ALA A 136 -10.05 23.37 -4.70
C ALA A 136 -10.01 22.60 -6.02
N HIS A 137 -9.62 23.28 -7.07
CA HIS A 137 -9.56 22.75 -8.42
C HIS A 137 -8.46 21.69 -8.40
N ILE A 138 -8.83 20.40 -8.50
CA ILE A 138 -7.87 19.34 -8.81
C ILE A 138 -7.42 19.61 -10.26
N THR A 139 -6.44 20.51 -10.43
CA THR A 139 -5.92 20.82 -11.76
C THR A 139 -4.93 19.74 -12.15
N ASN A 140 -5.07 19.21 -13.37
CA ASN A 140 -4.17 18.21 -13.94
C ASN A 140 -2.97 18.86 -14.65
N ASP A 141 -2.87 20.19 -14.57
CA ASP A 141 -2.03 21.04 -15.42
C ASP A 141 -0.59 21.14 -14.91
N ASN A 142 -0.34 20.77 -13.66
CA ASN A 142 1.02 20.67 -13.16
C ASN A 142 1.75 19.56 -13.92
N PRO A 143 2.99 19.78 -14.39
CA PRO A 143 3.79 18.72 -15.00
C PRO A 143 4.05 17.63 -13.95
N GLU A 144 4.09 16.37 -14.39
CA GLU A 144 4.46 15.28 -13.49
C GLU A 144 5.94 15.42 -13.10
N ALA A 145 6.20 15.56 -11.80
CA ALA A 145 7.55 15.60 -11.25
C ALA A 145 7.94 14.25 -10.65
N LYS A 146 9.25 13.98 -10.51
CA LYS A 146 9.70 12.91 -9.62
C LYS A 146 9.43 13.34 -8.19
N GLY A 147 8.62 12.58 -7.47
CA GLY A 147 8.23 12.90 -6.10
C GLY A 147 9.20 12.36 -5.06
N GLU A 148 9.20 12.97 -3.89
CA GLU A 148 9.96 12.50 -2.74
C GLU A 148 9.26 11.29 -2.12
N ALA A 149 9.84 10.12 -2.39
CA ALA A 149 9.46 8.84 -1.82
C ALA A 149 10.45 8.45 -0.71
N SER A 150 9.94 7.88 0.37
CA SER A 150 10.73 7.46 1.52
C SER A 150 10.37 6.06 1.98
N LEU A 151 11.40 5.31 2.35
CA LEU A 151 11.29 4.08 3.11
C LEU A 151 11.31 4.43 4.60
N THR A 152 10.44 3.78 5.36
CA THR A 152 10.48 3.86 6.83
C THR A 152 10.47 2.45 7.40
N ASP A 153 11.21 2.24 8.49
CA ASP A 153 11.28 0.95 9.17
C ASP A 153 9.89 0.45 9.58
N GLU A 154 8.99 1.36 9.98
CA GLU A 154 7.62 1.02 10.37
C GLU A 154 6.81 0.50 9.17
N HIS A 155 6.85 1.22 8.04
CA HIS A 155 6.16 0.79 6.82
C HIS A 155 6.70 -0.54 6.30
N GLN A 156 8.03 -0.72 6.32
CA GLN A 156 8.67 -1.97 5.90
C GLN A 156 8.31 -3.14 6.82
N LYS A 157 8.28 -2.94 8.15
CA LYS A 157 7.84 -3.96 9.11
C LYS A 157 6.39 -4.36 8.89
N ARG A 158 5.51 -3.38 8.66
CA ARG A 158 4.11 -3.63 8.33
C ARG A 158 3.99 -4.44 7.05
N PHE A 159 4.67 -4.03 5.98
CA PHE A 159 4.65 -4.70 4.69
C PHE A 159 5.13 -6.16 4.80
N LYS A 160 6.23 -6.41 5.53
CA LYS A 160 6.69 -7.78 5.87
C LYS A 160 5.66 -8.59 6.64
N SER A 161 4.92 -7.95 7.56
CA SER A 161 3.87 -8.64 8.31
C SER A 161 2.68 -9.02 7.44
N ILE A 162 2.34 -8.24 6.41
CA ILE A 162 1.26 -8.58 5.47
C ILE A 162 1.71 -9.78 4.62
N LYS A 163 2.90 -9.68 4.01
CA LYS A 163 3.49 -10.75 3.18
C LYS A 163 3.60 -12.07 3.93
N ARG A 164 4.10 -12.04 5.18
CA ARG A 164 4.17 -13.27 6.01
C ARG A 164 2.80 -13.89 6.29
N LYS A 165 1.76 -13.08 6.47
CA LYS A 165 0.40 -13.60 6.75
C LYS A 165 -0.20 -14.30 5.53
N GLU A 166 0.02 -13.75 4.34
CA GLU A 166 -0.35 -14.37 3.07
C GLU A 166 0.39 -15.71 2.91
N GLN A 167 1.73 -15.72 2.99
CA GLN A 167 2.54 -16.93 2.86
C GLN A 167 2.12 -18.07 3.83
N LEU A 168 1.73 -17.70 5.06
CA LEU A 168 1.21 -18.67 6.04
C LEU A 168 -0.17 -19.20 5.66
N GLY A 169 -1.04 -18.35 5.10
CA GLY A 169 -2.35 -18.75 4.58
C GLY A 169 -2.22 -19.73 3.42
N ASP A 170 -1.34 -19.43 2.47
CA ASP A 170 -1.02 -20.26 1.31
C ASP A 170 -0.52 -21.65 1.69
N LEU A 171 0.45 -21.70 2.62
CA LEU A 171 0.96 -22.96 3.15
C LEU A 171 -0.13 -23.78 3.84
N ALA A 172 -0.99 -23.13 4.63
CA ALA A 172 -2.08 -23.81 5.33
C ALA A 172 -3.12 -24.39 4.33
N ALA A 173 -3.45 -23.65 3.28
CA ALA A 173 -4.36 -24.11 2.23
C ALA A 173 -3.78 -25.31 1.47
N ALA A 174 -2.50 -25.25 1.07
CA ALA A 174 -1.82 -26.37 0.41
C ALA A 174 -1.78 -27.63 1.29
N ALA A 175 -1.50 -27.48 2.59
CA ALA A 175 -1.50 -28.60 3.54
C ALA A 175 -2.89 -29.21 3.73
N ALA A 176 -3.95 -28.41 3.71
CA ALA A 176 -5.33 -28.90 3.80
C ALA A 176 -5.72 -29.76 2.59
N VAL A 177 -5.32 -29.35 1.38
CA VAL A 177 -5.59 -30.09 0.13
C VAL A 177 -4.77 -31.39 0.04
N LEU A 178 -3.51 -31.37 0.49
CA LEU A 178 -2.60 -32.51 0.33
C LEU A 178 -2.74 -33.63 1.38
N GLY A 179 -3.40 -33.42 2.52
CA GLY A 179 -3.44 -34.49 3.52
C GLY A 179 -4.17 -34.29 4.84
N GLY A 180 -5.02 -33.27 5.00
CA GLY A 180 -5.93 -33.14 6.14
C GLY A 180 -5.27 -32.82 7.50
N ALA A 181 -5.57 -31.62 8.03
CA ALA A 181 -5.53 -31.20 9.44
C ALA A 181 -4.31 -31.50 10.37
N ALA A 182 -3.24 -32.15 9.91
CA ALA A 182 -2.18 -32.62 10.81
C ALA A 182 -1.06 -31.59 11.09
N ALA A 183 -0.97 -30.48 10.34
CA ALA A 183 0.16 -29.55 10.44
C ALA A 183 0.04 -28.49 11.56
N ALA A 184 -1.09 -28.39 12.27
CA ALA A 184 -1.27 -27.35 13.30
C ALA A 184 -0.53 -27.63 14.61
N LYS A 185 -0.10 -28.88 14.86
CA LYS A 185 0.47 -29.27 16.18
C LYS A 185 1.99 -29.06 16.32
N ALA A 186 2.72 -28.80 15.24
CA ALA A 186 4.17 -28.60 15.30
C ALA A 186 4.59 -27.15 15.58
N ALA A 187 3.68 -26.17 15.51
CA ALA A 187 3.98 -24.75 15.66
C ALA A 187 3.79 -24.19 17.09
N LEU A 188 3.32 -24.98 18.06
CA LEU A 188 2.90 -24.49 19.39
C LEU A 188 3.46 -25.27 20.60
N GLY A 189 4.57 -25.99 20.49
CA GLY A 189 5.02 -26.84 21.60
C GLY A 189 6.53 -27.08 21.68
N GLY A 190 7.31 -26.03 21.85
CA GLY A 190 8.71 -26.11 22.26
C GLY A 190 8.92 -25.45 23.62
N GLY A 191 8.95 -26.24 24.69
CA GLY A 191 9.40 -25.81 26.01
C GLY A 191 8.77 -26.59 27.16
N ASP A 192 9.42 -27.64 27.62
CA ASP A 192 10.27 -27.45 28.81
C ASP A 192 11.29 -28.56 28.99
N LYS A 193 12.46 -28.16 29.52
CA LYS A 193 13.57 -29.05 29.87
C LYS A 193 13.20 -29.92 31.07
N ALA A 194 13.78 -31.12 31.10
CA ALA A 194 13.80 -32.01 32.25
C ALA A 194 14.36 -31.33 33.52
N PRO A 195 14.07 -31.91 34.70
CA PRO A 195 15.20 -32.44 35.46
C PRO A 195 14.99 -33.87 35.99
N THR A 196 16.15 -34.49 36.21
CA THR A 196 16.53 -35.75 36.84
C THR A 196 15.76 -36.16 38.11
N ALA A 197 15.41 -37.45 38.20
CA ALA A 197 15.97 -38.45 39.12
C ALA A 197 15.43 -39.85 38.76
#